data_AF-A0A2Z3QZU0-F1
#
_entry.id   AF-A0A2Z3QZU0-F1
#
_cell.length_a   1.000
_cell.length_b   1.000
_cell.length_c   1.000
_cell.angle_alpha   90.00
_cell.angle_beta   90.00
_cell.angle_gamma   90.00
#
_symmetry.space_group_name_H-M   'P 1'
#
loop_
_entity.id
_entity.type
_entity.pdbx_description
1 polymer ?
#
loop_
_entity_poly.entity_id
_entity_poly.type
_entity_poly.pdbx_seq_one_letter_code
_entity_poly.pdbx_strand_id
1 'polypeptide(L)'
;MSVLVHKGTRVLCQGFTGKQGTFHCQQALDYGTDIVGGVTPGKGGTHHLDRPVFDTVAEAAAAVRPDASVIYVPAPMAADAILEAAAAGIRLVVCITEGIPVADMLRVKALLPATTRLIGPNCPGITASGSWSASPRASRWPTCCASRRCCRPPPAS
;
A
#
# COMPACT_ATOMS: atom_id res chain seq x y z
N MET A 1 -11.87 -19.24 0.52
CA MET A 1 -12.44 -17.92 0.19
C MET A 1 -11.78 -16.88 1.07
N SER A 2 -11.34 -15.78 0.49
CA SER A 2 -10.79 -14.63 1.23
C SER A 2 -11.80 -13.48 1.22
N VAL A 3 -11.78 -12.64 2.26
CA VAL A 3 -12.85 -11.64 2.51
C VAL A 3 -12.63 -10.32 1.78
N LEU A 4 -11.39 -9.80 1.75
CA LEU A 4 -11.10 -8.46 1.23
C LEU A 4 -10.06 -8.43 0.10
N VAL A 5 -9.11 -9.37 0.10
CA VAL A 5 -8.04 -9.45 -0.91
C VAL A 5 -7.91 -10.88 -1.43
N HIS A 6 -7.64 -11.04 -2.73
CA HIS A 6 -7.47 -12.32 -3.42
C HIS A 6 -6.42 -12.21 -4.53
N LYS A 7 -6.11 -13.32 -5.21
CA LYS A 7 -5.05 -13.39 -6.24
C LYS A 7 -5.19 -12.38 -7.38
N GLY A 8 -6.43 -12.02 -7.72
CA GLY A 8 -6.75 -11.08 -8.79
C GLY A 8 -6.91 -9.63 -8.32
N THR A 9 -6.67 -9.33 -7.04
CA THR A 9 -6.76 -7.97 -6.53
C THR A 9 -5.60 -7.14 -7.06
N ARG A 10 -5.94 -6.06 -7.78
CA ARG A 10 -4.97 -5.17 -8.40
C ARG A 10 -4.60 -4.06 -7.42
N VAL A 11 -3.34 -4.00 -7.03
CA VAL A 11 -2.87 -3.14 -5.95
C VAL A 11 -2.06 -1.96 -6.48
N LEU A 12 -2.44 -0.76 -6.06
CA LEU A 12 -1.67 0.47 -6.23
C LEU A 12 -0.83 0.75 -4.99
N CYS A 13 0.40 1.24 -5.15
CA CYS A 13 1.23 1.69 -4.04
C CYS A 13 1.39 3.21 -4.02
N GLN A 14 0.98 3.88 -2.94
CA GLN A 14 1.27 5.30 -2.73
C GLN A 14 2.54 5.46 -1.88
N GLY A 15 3.46 6.32 -2.33
CA GLY A 15 4.82 6.36 -1.81
C GLY A 15 5.71 5.26 -2.40
N PHE A 16 5.43 4.84 -3.63
CA PHE A 16 6.04 3.67 -4.27
C PHE A 16 7.56 3.78 -4.44
N THR A 17 8.07 4.96 -4.80
CA THR A 17 9.51 5.20 -4.95
C THR A 17 10.22 5.48 -3.63
N GLY A 18 9.50 5.48 -2.50
CA GLY A 18 10.09 5.60 -1.18
C GLY A 18 10.82 4.32 -0.76
N LYS A 19 11.70 4.43 0.25
CA LYS A 19 12.49 3.29 0.75
C LYS A 19 11.62 2.12 1.23
N GLN A 20 10.60 2.41 2.03
CA GLN A 20 9.68 1.40 2.56
C GLN A 20 8.74 0.88 1.47
N GLY A 21 8.21 1.78 0.63
CA GLY A 21 7.39 1.39 -0.53
C GLY A 21 8.12 0.43 -1.45
N THR A 22 9.36 0.74 -1.82
CA THR A 22 10.20 -0.11 -2.67
C THR A 22 10.44 -1.49 -2.04
N PHE A 23 10.87 -1.52 -0.78
CA PHE A 23 11.18 -2.76 -0.08
C PHE A 23 9.97 -3.70 0.03
N HIS A 24 8.83 -3.17 0.50
CA HIS A 24 7.63 -3.97 0.67
C HIS A 24 6.95 -4.32 -0.66
N CYS A 25 7.00 -3.45 -1.67
CA CYS A 25 6.45 -3.77 -2.98
C CYS A 25 7.25 -4.85 -3.69
N GLN A 26 8.59 -4.84 -3.58
CA GLN A 26 9.40 -5.93 -4.12
C GLN A 26 9.02 -7.27 -3.46
N GLN A 27 8.91 -7.29 -2.14
CA GLN A 27 8.49 -8.50 -1.41
C GLN A 27 7.08 -8.96 -1.78
N ALA A 28 6.15 -8.03 -1.99
CA ALA A 28 4.79 -8.34 -2.40
C ALA A 28 4.76 -8.90 -3.83
N LEU A 29 5.53 -8.36 -4.76
CA LEU A 29 5.72 -8.90 -6.11
C LEU A 29 6.33 -10.31 -6.06
N ASP A 30 7.37 -10.53 -5.25
CA ASP A 30 8.01 -11.83 -5.06
C ASP A 30 7.06 -12.86 -4.41
N TYR A 31 6.13 -12.38 -3.58
CA TYR A 31 5.06 -13.18 -2.98
C TYR A 31 3.93 -13.49 -3.98
N GLY A 32 3.85 -12.74 -5.07
CA GLY A 32 2.91 -12.93 -6.17
C GLY A 32 1.78 -11.89 -6.24
N THR A 33 1.74 -10.91 -5.34
CA THR A 33 0.73 -9.84 -5.34
C THR A 33 0.81 -9.03 -6.64
N ASP A 34 -0.34 -8.78 -7.26
CA ASP A 34 -0.43 -7.98 -8.49
C ASP A 34 -0.36 -6.48 -8.18
N ILE A 35 0.87 -5.97 -8.07
CA ILE A 35 1.13 -4.52 -8.00
C ILE A 35 1.12 -3.97 -9.43
N VAL A 36 0.13 -3.14 -9.73
CA VAL A 36 -0.11 -2.61 -11.08
C VAL A 36 0.59 -1.28 -11.35
N GLY A 37 1.08 -0.62 -10.31
CA GLY A 37 1.72 0.69 -10.41
C GLY A 37 1.89 1.34 -9.06
N GLY A 38 2.38 2.57 -9.07
CA GLY A 38 2.47 3.38 -7.88
C GLY A 38 2.37 4.87 -8.13
N VAL A 39 2.16 5.60 -7.05
CA VAL A 39 2.03 7.06 -7.05
C VAL A 39 3.20 7.66 -6.27
N THR A 40 3.88 8.61 -6.89
CA THR A 40 4.83 9.50 -6.22
C THR A 40 4.77 10.85 -6.92
N PRO A 41 4.19 11.88 -6.27
CA PRO A 41 4.13 13.22 -6.85
C PRO A 41 5.51 13.75 -7.25
N GLY A 42 5.62 14.28 -8.46
CA GLY A 42 6.84 14.79 -9.08
C GLY A 42 7.68 13.74 -9.81
N LYS A 43 7.20 12.48 -9.93
CA LYS A 43 7.88 11.38 -10.63
C LYS A 43 6.97 10.62 -11.60
N GLY A 44 5.83 11.19 -11.96
CA GLY A 44 4.93 10.63 -12.96
C GLY A 44 5.63 10.39 -14.31
N GLY A 45 5.22 9.32 -14.99
CA GLY A 45 5.78 8.92 -16.28
C GLY A 45 7.09 8.13 -16.19
N THR A 46 7.63 7.92 -14.98
CA THR A 46 8.78 7.04 -14.76
C THR A 46 8.34 5.60 -14.50
N HIS A 47 9.32 4.68 -14.49
CA HIS A 47 9.11 3.29 -14.09
C HIS A 47 9.90 2.97 -12.83
N HIS A 48 9.30 2.17 -11.95
CA HIS A 48 9.95 1.63 -10.74
C HIS A 48 9.48 0.19 -10.52
N LEU A 49 10.41 -0.73 -10.21
CA LEU A 49 10.13 -2.17 -10.13
C LEU A 49 9.37 -2.74 -11.35
N ASP A 50 9.73 -2.28 -12.55
CA ASP A 50 9.05 -2.62 -13.82
C ASP A 50 7.54 -2.31 -13.84
N ARG A 51 7.11 -1.30 -13.07
CA ARG A 51 5.74 -0.80 -13.03
C ARG A 51 5.68 0.72 -13.23
N PRO A 52 4.60 1.24 -13.82
CA PRO A 52 4.47 2.67 -14.07
C PRO A 52 4.29 3.44 -12.76
N VAL A 53 4.89 4.63 -12.73
CA VAL A 53 4.74 5.62 -11.66
C VAL A 53 3.87 6.77 -12.18
N PHE A 54 2.89 7.16 -11.38
CA PHE A 54 1.97 8.25 -11.64
C PHE A 54 2.18 9.40 -10.65
N ASP A 55 1.80 10.62 -11.03
CA ASP A 55 1.87 11.76 -10.12
C ASP A 55 0.67 11.79 -9.17
N THR A 56 -0.51 11.36 -9.64
CA THR A 56 -1.75 11.35 -8.86
C THR A 56 -2.42 9.98 -8.86
N VAL A 57 -3.22 9.71 -7.83
CA VAL A 57 -4.03 8.48 -7.74
C VAL A 57 -5.14 8.47 -8.80
N ALA A 58 -5.65 9.64 -9.20
CA ALA A 58 -6.66 9.76 -10.25
C ALA A 58 -6.13 9.28 -11.61
N GLU A 59 -4.91 9.67 -11.98
CA GLU A 59 -4.24 9.19 -13.20
C GLU A 59 -4.02 7.68 -13.15
N ALA A 60 -3.52 7.18 -12.01
CA ALA A 60 -3.33 5.76 -11.81
C ALA A 60 -4.66 4.99 -11.91
N ALA A 61 -5.74 5.53 -11.35
CA ALA A 61 -7.07 4.92 -11.43
C ALA A 61 -7.60 4.86 -12.87
N ALA A 62 -7.40 5.91 -13.66
CA ALA A 62 -7.79 5.93 -15.07
C ALA A 62 -6.98 4.93 -15.92
N ALA A 63 -5.67 4.87 -15.71
CA ALA A 63 -4.77 4.05 -16.52
C ALA A 63 -4.83 2.57 -16.14
N VAL A 64 -4.69 2.26 -14.84
CA VAL A 64 -4.53 0.89 -14.36
C VAL A 64 -5.72 0.37 -13.57
N ARG A 65 -6.73 1.17 -13.21
CA ARG A 65 -7.95 0.72 -12.51
C ARG A 65 -7.66 -0.25 -11.35
N PRO A 66 -7.00 0.21 -10.27
CA PRO A 66 -6.68 -0.61 -9.12
C PRO A 66 -7.92 -0.85 -8.24
N ASP A 67 -7.99 -2.02 -7.61
CA ASP A 67 -9.04 -2.37 -6.63
C ASP A 67 -8.68 -1.90 -5.22
N ALA A 68 -7.39 -1.91 -4.91
CA ALA A 68 -6.86 -1.60 -3.59
C ALA A 68 -5.64 -0.67 -3.68
N SER A 69 -5.41 0.11 -2.62
CA SER A 69 -4.23 0.95 -2.47
C SER A 69 -3.54 0.66 -1.15
N VAL A 70 -2.22 0.51 -1.17
CA VAL A 70 -1.36 0.49 0.01
C VAL A 70 -0.61 1.81 0.15
N ILE A 71 -0.50 2.34 1.36
CA ILE A 71 0.08 3.66 1.62
C ILE A 71 1.33 3.51 2.49
N TYR A 72 2.47 3.95 1.93
CA TYR A 72 3.78 4.06 2.58
C TYR A 72 4.27 5.52 2.61
N VAL A 73 3.33 6.47 2.66
CA VAL A 73 3.56 7.91 2.69
C VAL A 73 3.89 8.37 4.11
N PRO A 74 4.78 9.37 4.34
CA PRO A 74 5.05 9.90 5.67
C PRO A 74 3.80 10.44 6.39
N ALA A 75 3.81 10.41 7.72
CA ALA A 75 2.66 10.76 8.57
C ALA A 75 1.94 12.08 8.22
N PRO A 76 2.65 13.20 7.97
CA PRO A 76 1.97 14.48 7.68
C PRO A 76 1.14 14.49 6.41
N MET A 77 1.44 13.58 5.47
CA MET A 77 0.79 13.51 4.15
C MET A 77 -0.13 12.29 4.02
N ALA A 78 -0.15 11.40 5.01
CA ALA A 78 -0.87 10.13 4.92
C ALA A 78 -2.39 10.30 4.95
N ALA A 79 -2.91 11.31 5.65
CA ALA A 79 -4.35 11.58 5.68
C ALA A 79 -4.89 12.01 4.31
N ASP A 80 -4.19 12.92 3.64
CA ASP A 80 -4.54 13.36 2.29
C ASP A 80 -4.42 12.21 1.28
N ALA A 81 -3.37 11.39 1.39
CA ALA A 81 -3.19 10.18 0.58
C ALA A 81 -4.35 9.17 0.70
N ILE A 82 -4.91 9.00 1.92
CA ILE A 82 -6.10 8.15 2.12
C ILE A 82 -7.32 8.74 1.42
N LEU A 83 -7.54 10.05 1.57
CA LEU A 83 -8.68 10.73 0.97
C LEU A 83 -8.57 10.80 -0.56
N GLU A 84 -7.37 10.97 -1.09
CA GLU A 84 -7.09 10.92 -2.54
C GLU A 84 -7.45 9.54 -3.11
N ALA A 85 -7.07 8.46 -2.42
CA ALA A 85 -7.45 7.10 -2.80
C ALA A 85 -8.96 6.90 -2.82
N ALA A 86 -9.65 7.39 -1.79
CA ALA A 86 -11.10 7.29 -1.69
C ALA A 86 -11.80 8.11 -2.78
N ALA A 87 -11.30 9.32 -3.08
CA ALA A 87 -11.82 10.18 -4.14
C ALA A 87 -11.63 9.57 -5.54
N ALA A 88 -10.54 8.84 -5.75
CA ALA A 88 -10.29 8.08 -6.98
C ALA A 88 -11.15 6.79 -7.10
N GLY A 89 -12.03 6.51 -6.14
CA GLY A 89 -12.95 5.38 -6.19
C GLY A 89 -12.34 4.03 -5.77
N ILE A 90 -11.17 4.04 -5.10
CA ILE A 90 -10.53 2.82 -4.62
C ILE A 90 -11.34 2.25 -3.45
N ARG A 91 -11.69 0.96 -3.53
CA ARG A 91 -12.59 0.31 -2.57
C ARG A 91 -11.89 -0.12 -1.29
N LEU A 92 -10.59 -0.42 -1.35
CA LEU A 92 -9.81 -0.85 -0.20
C LEU A 92 -8.54 -0.02 -0.08
N VAL A 93 -8.37 0.65 1.05
CA VAL A 93 -7.17 1.43 1.38
C VAL A 93 -6.51 0.83 2.60
N VAL A 94 -5.22 0.53 2.50
CA VAL A 94 -4.41 -0.01 3.60
C VAL A 94 -3.34 1.00 3.95
N CYS A 95 -3.43 1.60 5.13
CA CYS A 95 -2.46 2.57 5.61
C CYS A 95 -1.50 1.94 6.61
N ILE A 96 -0.23 1.84 6.24
CA ILE A 96 0.82 1.26 7.09
C ILE A 96 1.42 2.33 8.02
N THR A 97 1.45 3.58 7.57
CA THR A 97 2.10 4.70 8.24
C THR A 97 1.75 4.84 9.71
N GLU A 98 2.78 5.00 10.53
CA GLU A 98 2.70 5.29 11.96
C GLU A 98 2.83 6.81 12.23
N GLY A 99 2.27 7.28 13.34
CA GLY A 99 2.46 8.66 13.80
C GLY A 99 1.53 9.70 13.17
N ILE A 100 0.46 9.28 12.49
CA ILE A 100 -0.56 10.19 11.97
C ILE A 100 -1.29 10.85 13.15
N PRO A 101 -1.41 12.19 13.19
CA PRO A 101 -2.18 12.88 14.22
C PRO A 101 -3.62 12.36 14.31
N VAL A 102 -4.13 12.23 15.53
CA VAL A 102 -5.51 11.74 15.77
C VAL A 102 -6.54 12.65 15.11
N ALA A 103 -6.30 13.97 15.11
CA ALA A 103 -7.17 14.95 14.46
C ALA A 103 -7.34 14.67 12.95
N ASP A 104 -6.25 14.31 12.27
CA ASP A 104 -6.29 13.97 10.85
C ASP A 104 -7.09 12.68 10.62
N MET A 105 -6.91 11.68 11.50
CA MET A 105 -7.67 10.44 11.41
C MET A 105 -9.16 10.61 11.69
N LEU A 106 -9.55 11.54 12.57
CA LEU A 106 -10.95 11.91 12.77
C LEU A 106 -11.54 12.52 11.48
N ARG A 107 -10.80 13.42 10.83
CA ARG A 107 -11.19 14.01 9.55
C ARG A 107 -11.32 12.94 8.46
N VAL A 108 -10.34 12.05 8.34
CA VAL A 108 -10.40 10.93 7.40
C VAL A 108 -11.63 10.08 7.66
N LYS A 109 -11.89 9.70 8.91
CA LYS A 109 -13.03 8.86 9.27
C LYS A 109 -14.38 9.53 8.94
N ALA A 110 -14.49 10.84 9.08
CA ALA A 110 -15.69 11.60 8.77
C ALA A 110 -15.93 11.74 7.25
N LEU A 111 -14.86 11.87 6.46
CA LEU A 111 -14.94 12.10 5.01
C LEU A 111 -14.89 10.82 4.18
N LEU A 112 -14.50 9.68 4.77
CA LEU A 112 -14.38 8.43 4.05
C LEU A 112 -15.76 7.94 3.58
N PRO A 113 -15.96 7.68 2.27
CA PRO A 113 -17.23 7.20 1.76
C PRO A 113 -17.49 5.77 2.22
N ALA A 114 -18.77 5.40 2.37
CA ALA A 114 -19.17 4.05 2.82
C ALA A 114 -18.72 2.93 1.86
N THR A 115 -18.42 3.27 0.60
CA THR A 115 -17.92 2.36 -0.44
C THR A 115 -16.44 2.01 -0.28
N THR A 116 -15.68 2.81 0.48
CA THR A 116 -14.24 2.61 0.70
C THR A 116 -13.99 2.10 2.11
N ARG A 117 -13.23 1.01 2.21
CA ARG A 117 -12.79 0.42 3.46
C ARG A 117 -11.35 0.84 3.75
N LEU A 118 -11.12 1.40 4.93
CA LEU A 118 -9.78 1.71 5.44
C LEU A 118 -9.33 0.64 6.45
N ILE A 119 -8.14 0.09 6.25
CA ILE A 119 -7.42 -0.76 7.22
C ILE A 119 -6.20 0.02 7.72
N GLY A 120 -6.07 0.15 9.04
CA GLY A 120 -5.06 0.98 9.70
C GLY A 120 -5.64 2.31 10.21
N PRO A 121 -4.81 3.35 10.37
CA PRO A 121 -3.36 3.42 10.12
C PRO A 121 -2.54 2.60 11.14
N ASN A 122 -1.22 2.69 11.09
CA ASN A 122 -0.29 1.99 11.99
C ASN A 122 -0.60 0.48 12.10
N CYS A 123 -0.65 -0.19 10.96
CA CYS A 123 -0.95 -1.62 10.90
C CYS A 123 0.04 -2.36 9.98
N PRO A 124 0.26 -3.67 10.18
CA PRO A 124 1.11 -4.46 9.29
C PRO A 124 0.47 -4.76 7.93
N GLY A 125 -0.81 -4.39 7.74
CA GLY A 125 -1.58 -4.63 6.52
C GLY A 125 -2.47 -5.88 6.60
N ILE A 126 -2.81 -6.41 5.42
CA ILE A 126 -3.68 -7.58 5.26
C ILE A 126 -3.04 -8.61 4.34
N THR A 127 -3.16 -9.88 4.68
CA THR A 127 -2.77 -11.01 3.83
C THR A 127 -3.88 -12.05 3.81
N ALA A 128 -4.01 -12.77 2.69
CA ALA A 128 -4.94 -13.89 2.56
C ALA A 128 -4.14 -15.20 2.41
N SER A 129 -4.22 -16.07 3.42
CA SER A 129 -3.58 -17.39 3.39
C SER A 129 -4.24 -18.30 2.34
N GLY A 130 -3.42 -18.94 1.50
CA GLY A 130 -3.85 -19.98 0.56
C GLY A 130 -4.17 -19.57 -0.89
N SER A 131 -4.11 -18.28 -1.25
CA SER A 131 -4.40 -17.83 -2.64
C SER A 131 -3.16 -17.59 -3.52
N TRP A 132 -1.97 -17.70 -2.93
CA TRP A 132 -0.69 -17.47 -3.60
C TRP A 132 0.11 -18.76 -3.53
N SER A 133 0.51 -19.31 -4.67
CA SER A 133 1.39 -20.47 -4.71
C SER A 133 2.67 -20.10 -3.97
N ALA A 134 2.89 -20.70 -2.80
CA ALA A 134 4.08 -20.46 -2.02
C ALA A 134 5.30 -20.72 -2.90
N SER A 135 5.97 -19.64 -3.35
CA SER A 135 7.33 -19.79 -3.81
C SER A 135 8.13 -20.31 -2.60
N PRO A 136 9.15 -21.16 -2.77
CA PRO A 136 9.92 -21.72 -1.65
C PRO A 136 10.49 -20.66 -0.69
N ARG A 137 10.58 -19.39 -1.13
CA ARG A 137 11.00 -18.22 -0.34
C ARG A 137 9.95 -17.69 0.64
N ALA A 138 8.66 -18.00 0.46
CA ALA A 138 7.56 -17.55 1.33
C ALA A 138 7.61 -18.16 2.74
N SER A 139 8.35 -19.26 2.94
CA SER A 139 8.56 -19.92 4.23
C SER A 139 9.30 -19.05 5.27
N ARG A 140 9.94 -17.95 4.87
CA ARG A 140 10.62 -16.99 5.77
C ARG A 140 9.72 -15.85 6.27
N TRP A 141 8.51 -15.72 5.74
CA TRP A 141 7.60 -14.61 6.05
C TRP A 141 6.97 -14.66 7.46
N PRO A 142 6.59 -15.83 8.04
CA PRO A 142 5.95 -15.86 9.36
C PRO A 142 6.85 -15.33 10.48
N THR A 143 8.18 -15.46 10.33
CA THR A 143 9.15 -15.06 11.35
C THR A 143 9.56 -13.60 11.25
N CYS A 144 9.44 -12.97 10.08
CA CYS A 144 9.95 -11.62 9.85
C CYS A 144 8.97 -10.55 10.39
N CYS A 145 7.66 -10.71 10.18
CA CYS A 145 6.64 -9.80 10.74
C CYS A 145 6.42 -9.96 12.25
N ALA A 146 6.62 -11.16 12.81
CA ALA A 146 6.44 -11.41 14.24
C ALA A 146 7.60 -10.87 15.10
N SER A 147 8.80 -10.73 14.52
CA SER A 147 9.92 -10.08 15.18
C SER A 147 9.95 -8.61 14.78
N ARG A 148 9.97 -7.69 15.73
CA ARG A 148 10.04 -6.21 15.53
C ARG A 148 11.32 -5.73 14.78
N ARG A 149 11.94 -6.58 13.96
CA ARG A 149 13.17 -6.31 13.19
C ARG A 149 12.88 -5.52 11.92
N CYS A 150 11.69 -5.64 11.31
CA CYS A 150 11.33 -4.85 10.13
C CYS A 150 11.14 -3.35 10.44
N CYS A 151 10.79 -2.98 11.69
CA CYS A 151 10.63 -1.59 12.11
C CYS A 151 11.95 -0.88 12.46
N ARG A 152 13.12 -1.54 12.34
CA ARG A 152 14.39 -0.85 12.56
C ARG A 152 14.85 -0.18 11.26
N PRO A 153 15.09 1.15 11.26
CA PRO A 153 15.78 1.78 10.14
C PRO A 153 17.16 1.11 9.99
N PRO A 154 17.69 0.97 8.76
CA PRO A 154 19.04 0.44 8.58
C PRO A 154 20.04 1.39 9.25
N PRO A 155 21.17 0.85 9.77
CA PRO A 155 22.19 1.66 10.40
C PRO A 155 22.67 2.73 9.42
N ALA A 156 22.74 3.98 9.89
CA ALA A 156 23.42 5.04 9.17
C ALA A 156 24.90 4.68 9.08
N SER A 157 25.42 4.57 7.85
CA SER A 157 26.84 4.58 7.52
C SER A 157 27.30 6.00 7.25
#